data_AF-A0A810MWC9-F1
#
_entry.id   AF-A0A810MWC9-F1
#
_cell.length_a   1.000
_cell.length_b   1.000
_cell.length_c   1.000
_cell.angle_alpha   90.00
_cell.angle_beta   90.00
_cell.angle_gamma   90.00
#
_symmetry.space_group_name_H-M   'P 1'
#
loop_
_entity.id
_entity.type
_entity.pdbx_description
1 polymer ?
#
loop_
_entity_poly.entity_id
_entity_poly.type
_entity_poly.pdbx_seq_one_letter_code
_entity_poly.pdbx_strand_id
1 'polypeptide(L)'
;MVDDNGESAEQRLYDAATRWDVDSGYGPADMIDAACRALVDGLDSPALRELAGASARDSSWDIRELVRTALDELRIPRPGTVPTGYAVAAGGGTTRRPGVDTLRLEVRPAQSPAGGDFQVLVHVNGAEMTSAGAGLGMDPYDLLIPTSRLAATDRPRTVPVARCTCGVYGCGSTDVTISRDGDRVHWEWSKEVPMHRAVTFAAAGYDAEIARVAADHSWETPARTTGRLVLTGVDRDRLLRHGLRPDWVAHDYRDDTFRVALGLDDDYQIFIDTPVRGRGPEELAREVCATLARPPAKWRATWHAIKPTLTGPPKIAGRSWRPFRYR
;
A
#
# COMPACT_ATOMS: atom_id res chain seq x y z
N MET A 1 34.58 6.19 -9.72
CA MET A 1 33.45 7.08 -10.07
C MET A 1 32.25 6.50 -9.36
N VAL A 2 31.65 7.24 -8.44
CA VAL A 2 30.45 6.80 -7.72
C VAL A 2 29.28 7.15 -8.62
N ASP A 3 28.58 6.14 -9.15
CA ASP A 3 27.37 6.36 -9.93
C ASP A 3 26.30 7.09 -9.10
N ASP A 4 25.47 7.85 -9.80
CA ASP A 4 24.53 8.91 -9.37
C ASP A 4 23.40 8.47 -8.38
N ASN A 5 23.53 7.31 -7.75
CA ASN A 5 22.60 6.77 -6.75
C ASN A 5 23.23 6.46 -5.39
N GLY A 6 24.56 6.61 -5.22
CA GLY A 6 25.24 6.44 -3.92
C GLY A 6 25.23 5.02 -3.33
N GLU A 7 24.70 4.02 -4.05
CA GLU A 7 24.74 2.61 -3.63
C GLU A 7 26.09 1.95 -3.98
N SER A 8 26.56 1.03 -3.13
CA SER A 8 27.81 0.30 -3.37
C SER A 8 27.63 -0.78 -4.45
N ALA A 9 28.73 -1.24 -5.04
CA ALA A 9 28.71 -2.34 -6.02
C ALA A 9 28.17 -3.64 -5.38
N GLU A 10 28.50 -3.87 -4.11
CA GLU A 10 28.04 -4.99 -3.31
C GLU A 10 26.52 -4.97 -3.12
N GLN A 11 25.95 -3.78 -2.86
CA GLN A 11 24.51 -3.60 -2.75
C GLN A 11 23.81 -3.89 -4.09
N ARG A 12 24.34 -3.40 -5.21
CA ARG A 12 23.78 -3.70 -6.54
C ARG A 12 23.79 -5.18 -6.87
N LEU A 13 24.89 -5.88 -6.58
CA LEU A 13 25.00 -7.32 -6.79
C LEU A 13 24.04 -8.10 -5.89
N TYR A 14 23.90 -7.69 -4.63
CA TYR A 14 22.93 -8.25 -3.69
C TYR A 14 21.47 -8.09 -4.18
N ASP A 15 21.11 -6.91 -4.69
CA ASP A 15 19.76 -6.65 -5.19
C ASP A 15 19.47 -7.44 -6.48
N ALA A 16 20.48 -7.69 -7.31
CA ALA A 16 20.36 -8.58 -8.46
C ALA A 16 20.14 -10.04 -8.04
N ALA A 17 20.94 -10.55 -7.08
CA ALA A 17 20.79 -11.90 -6.55
C ALA A 17 19.42 -12.09 -5.88
N THR A 18 18.95 -11.10 -5.12
CA THR A 18 17.63 -11.14 -4.48
C THR A 18 16.51 -11.21 -5.52
N ARG A 19 16.60 -10.43 -6.61
CA ARG A 19 15.64 -10.48 -7.72
C ARG A 19 15.60 -11.83 -8.41
N TRP A 20 16.75 -12.48 -8.53
CA TRP A 20 16.83 -13.79 -9.17
C TRP A 20 16.26 -14.93 -8.31
N ASP A 21 16.31 -14.80 -6.98
CA ASP A 21 15.73 -15.76 -6.04
C ASP A 21 14.19 -15.71 -6.00
N VAL A 22 13.58 -14.55 -6.31
CA VAL A 22 12.12 -14.44 -6.50
C VAL A 22 11.73 -14.67 -7.95
N ASP A 23 10.62 -15.39 -8.19
CA ASP A 23 10.06 -15.66 -9.53
C ASP A 23 9.48 -14.39 -10.17
N SER A 24 10.37 -13.47 -10.52
CA SER A 24 10.10 -12.08 -10.90
C SER A 24 10.23 -11.84 -12.40
N GLY A 25 10.49 -12.90 -13.19
CA GLY A 25 10.89 -12.80 -14.59
C GLY A 25 12.36 -12.40 -14.80
N TYR A 26 13.11 -12.15 -13.70
CA TYR A 26 14.56 -11.94 -13.74
C TYR A 26 15.28 -13.25 -14.06
N GLY A 27 15.91 -13.32 -15.24
CA GLY A 27 16.46 -14.55 -15.78
C GLY A 27 17.97 -14.73 -15.55
N PRO A 28 18.52 -15.88 -15.96
CA PRO A 28 19.97 -16.11 -15.98
C PRO A 28 20.77 -15.01 -16.67
N ALA A 29 20.27 -14.49 -17.79
CA ALA A 29 20.93 -13.42 -18.55
C ALA A 29 21.08 -12.13 -17.72
N ASP A 30 20.02 -11.72 -17.00
CA ASP A 30 20.05 -10.51 -16.18
C ASP A 30 21.02 -10.65 -15.00
N MET A 31 21.15 -11.86 -14.45
CA MET A 31 22.12 -12.15 -13.38
C MET A 31 23.57 -12.11 -13.90
N ILE A 32 23.83 -12.66 -15.08
CA ILE A 32 25.14 -12.61 -15.74
C ILE A 32 25.53 -11.16 -16.05
N ASP A 33 24.59 -10.36 -16.58
CA ASP A 33 24.81 -8.93 -16.82
C ASP A 33 25.14 -8.16 -15.53
N ALA A 34 24.44 -8.47 -14.43
CA ALA A 34 24.75 -7.87 -13.13
C ALA A 34 26.15 -8.28 -12.61
N ALA A 35 26.57 -9.53 -12.84
CA ALA A 35 27.92 -9.99 -12.51
C ALA A 35 28.99 -9.28 -13.35
N CYS A 36 28.76 -9.10 -14.65
CA CYS A 36 29.64 -8.31 -15.52
C CYS A 36 29.79 -6.87 -15.01
N ARG A 37 28.68 -6.22 -14.64
CA ARG A 37 28.71 -4.86 -14.07
C ARG A 37 29.46 -4.82 -12.75
N ALA A 38 29.27 -5.81 -11.87
CA ALA A 38 30.00 -5.90 -10.61
C ALA A 38 31.53 -5.97 -10.83
N LEU A 39 32.00 -6.71 -11.83
CA LEU A 39 33.42 -6.74 -12.20
C LEU A 39 33.91 -5.37 -12.69
N VAL A 40 33.13 -4.69 -13.53
CA VAL A 40 33.44 -3.33 -14.01
C VAL A 40 33.50 -2.33 -12.85
N ASP A 41 32.63 -2.49 -11.85
CA ASP A 41 32.57 -1.66 -10.65
C ASP A 41 33.70 -1.97 -9.64
N GLY A 42 34.55 -2.96 -9.92
CA GLY A 42 35.75 -3.29 -9.15
C GLY A 42 35.57 -4.39 -8.11
N LEU A 43 34.42 -5.07 -8.08
CA LEU A 43 34.29 -6.32 -7.32
C LEU A 43 35.03 -7.43 -8.06
N ASP A 44 35.70 -8.31 -7.32
CA ASP A 44 36.49 -9.36 -7.95
C ASP A 44 36.58 -10.60 -7.07
N SER A 45 36.14 -11.73 -7.60
CA SER A 45 36.34 -13.06 -7.01
C SER A 45 36.35 -14.13 -8.11
N PRO A 46 36.97 -15.30 -7.87
CA PRO A 46 36.97 -16.39 -8.83
C PRO A 46 35.57 -16.77 -9.33
N ALA A 47 34.62 -16.96 -8.41
CA ALA A 47 33.26 -17.33 -8.78
C ALA A 47 32.50 -16.20 -9.49
N LEU A 48 32.78 -14.92 -9.18
CA LEU A 48 32.18 -13.79 -9.89
C LEU A 48 32.63 -13.72 -11.35
N ARG A 49 33.92 -14.00 -11.63
CA ARG A 49 34.43 -14.06 -13.01
C ARG A 49 33.83 -15.21 -13.80
N GLU A 50 33.67 -16.36 -13.16
CA GLU A 50 33.02 -17.52 -13.79
C GLU A 50 31.54 -17.24 -14.07
N LEU A 51 30.83 -16.62 -13.12
CA LEU A 51 29.44 -16.19 -13.30
C LEU A 51 29.29 -15.18 -14.46
N ALA A 52 30.18 -14.19 -14.55
CA ALA A 52 30.17 -13.21 -15.64
C ALA A 52 30.50 -13.84 -17.00
N GLY A 53 31.23 -14.95 -17.02
CA GLY A 53 31.54 -15.74 -18.22
C GLY A 53 30.51 -16.82 -18.56
N ALA A 54 29.50 -17.03 -17.72
CA ALA A 54 28.48 -18.05 -17.93
C ALA A 54 27.57 -17.73 -19.12
N SER A 55 26.90 -18.76 -19.63
CA SER A 55 25.92 -18.64 -20.70
C SER A 55 24.51 -18.67 -20.13
N ALA A 56 23.60 -17.85 -20.68
CA ALA A 56 22.19 -17.87 -20.28
C ALA A 56 21.48 -19.21 -20.59
N ARG A 57 22.12 -20.11 -21.34
CA ARG A 57 21.66 -21.48 -21.60
C ARG A 57 22.16 -22.51 -20.57
N ASP A 58 23.05 -22.11 -19.67
CA ASP A 58 23.58 -23.00 -18.65
C ASP A 58 22.49 -23.33 -17.63
N SER A 59 22.70 -24.41 -16.89
CA SER A 59 21.74 -24.84 -15.87
C SER A 59 21.52 -23.72 -14.85
N SER A 60 20.25 -23.42 -14.56
CA SER A 60 19.91 -22.44 -13.51
C SER A 60 20.43 -22.87 -12.14
N TRP A 61 20.64 -24.17 -11.93
CA TRP A 61 21.25 -24.68 -10.70
C TRP A 61 22.74 -24.34 -10.62
N ASP A 62 23.49 -24.49 -11.71
CA ASP A 62 24.93 -24.17 -11.75
C ASP A 62 25.17 -22.68 -11.54
N ILE A 63 24.39 -21.83 -12.22
CA ILE A 63 24.46 -20.38 -12.04
C ILE A 63 24.11 -20.01 -10.58
N ARG A 64 23.20 -20.75 -9.91
CA ARG A 64 22.78 -20.44 -8.53
C ARG A 64 23.89 -20.74 -7.56
N GLU A 65 24.59 -21.85 -7.76
CA GLU A 65 25.78 -22.19 -6.97
C GLU A 65 26.91 -21.19 -7.22
N LEU A 66 27.11 -20.72 -8.46
CA LEU A 66 28.08 -19.65 -8.76
C LEU A 66 27.73 -18.34 -8.05
N VAL A 67 26.47 -17.91 -8.07
CA VAL A 67 26.02 -16.71 -7.33
C VAL A 67 26.26 -16.87 -5.83
N ARG A 68 25.86 -17.99 -5.24
CA ARG A 68 26.06 -18.22 -3.79
C ARG A 68 27.54 -18.20 -3.41
N THR A 69 28.38 -18.83 -4.22
CA THR A 69 29.83 -18.86 -4.01
C THR A 69 30.44 -17.47 -4.14
N ALA A 70 30.06 -16.71 -5.17
CA ALA A 70 30.52 -15.34 -5.37
C ALA A 70 30.13 -14.41 -4.20
N LEU A 71 28.89 -14.51 -3.71
CA LEU A 71 28.44 -13.73 -2.55
C LEU A 71 29.26 -14.07 -1.29
N ASP A 72 29.49 -15.36 -1.02
CA ASP A 72 30.28 -15.80 0.13
C ASP A 72 31.74 -15.32 0.03
N GLU A 73 32.37 -15.43 -1.14
CA GLU A 73 33.75 -14.96 -1.40
C GLU A 73 33.89 -13.44 -1.20
N LEU A 74 32.91 -12.67 -1.66
CA LEU A 74 32.86 -11.21 -1.54
C LEU A 74 32.38 -10.75 -0.16
N ARG A 75 32.03 -11.68 0.74
CA ARG A 75 31.44 -11.40 2.07
C ARG A 75 30.15 -10.57 1.98
N ILE A 76 29.40 -10.77 0.90
CA ILE A 76 28.09 -10.20 0.70
C ILE A 76 27.08 -11.15 1.37
N PRO A 77 26.20 -10.66 2.26
CA PRO A 77 25.16 -11.48 2.86
C PRO A 77 24.28 -12.14 1.79
N ARG A 78 23.75 -13.33 2.10
CA ARG A 78 22.82 -14.00 1.18
C ARG A 78 21.46 -13.30 1.14
N PRO A 79 20.73 -13.34 0.02
CA PRO A 79 19.35 -12.86 -0.04
C PRO A 79 18.51 -13.38 1.13
N GLY A 80 17.67 -12.51 1.69
CA GLY A 80 16.84 -12.83 2.87
C GLY A 80 17.55 -12.83 4.23
N THR A 81 18.87 -12.60 4.28
CA THR A 81 19.61 -12.52 5.57
C THR A 81 19.88 -11.10 6.05
N VAL A 82 19.69 -10.08 5.20
CA VAL A 82 19.85 -8.68 5.57
C VAL A 82 18.59 -8.21 6.30
N PRO A 83 18.68 -7.71 7.54
CA PRO A 83 17.51 -7.20 8.26
C PRO A 83 16.90 -5.98 7.57
N THR A 84 15.59 -5.78 7.73
CA THR A 84 14.89 -4.57 7.30
C THR A 84 15.61 -3.32 7.83
N GLY A 85 15.80 -2.33 6.95
CA GLY A 85 16.49 -1.08 7.26
C GLY A 85 18.02 -1.15 7.20
N TYR A 86 18.58 -2.28 6.80
CA TYR A 86 20.00 -2.44 6.50
C TYR A 86 20.23 -2.58 4.99
N ALA A 87 21.46 -2.28 4.58
CA ALA A 87 22.00 -2.46 3.25
C ALA A 87 23.34 -3.19 3.36
N VAL A 88 23.77 -3.80 2.27
CA VAL A 88 25.13 -4.33 2.14
C VAL A 88 26.11 -3.15 2.10
N ALA A 89 27.13 -3.22 2.95
CA ALA A 89 28.15 -2.19 3.02
C ALA A 89 29.24 -2.39 1.95
N ALA A 90 29.92 -1.31 1.57
CA ALA A 90 31.15 -1.41 0.80
C ALA A 90 32.21 -2.18 1.62
N GLY A 91 32.85 -3.18 1.02
CA GLY A 91 33.77 -4.10 1.69
C GLY A 91 33.11 -5.32 2.37
N GLY A 92 31.80 -5.51 2.19
CA GLY A 92 31.04 -6.64 2.72
C GLY A 92 30.35 -6.37 4.07
N GLY A 93 29.48 -7.30 4.47
CA GLY A 93 28.64 -7.16 5.68
C GLY A 93 27.44 -6.23 5.49
N THR A 94 26.87 -5.73 6.59
CA THR A 94 25.68 -4.86 6.57
C THR A 94 25.91 -3.53 7.27
N THR A 95 25.25 -2.49 6.79
CA THR A 95 25.20 -1.15 7.38
C THR A 95 23.76 -0.65 7.43
N ARG A 96 23.44 0.22 8.39
CA ARG A 96 22.09 0.78 8.54
C ARG A 96 21.83 1.79 7.41
N ARG A 97 20.79 1.57 6.60
CA ARG A 97 20.46 2.43 5.43
C ARG A 97 20.26 3.87 5.86
N PRO A 98 21.00 4.84 5.29
CA PRO A 98 20.86 6.23 5.68
C PRO A 98 19.43 6.72 5.40
N GLY A 99 18.87 7.51 6.33
CA GLY A 99 17.52 8.07 6.22
C GLY A 99 17.44 9.26 5.26
N VAL A 100 17.98 9.10 4.06
CA VAL A 100 18.17 10.17 3.07
C VAL A 100 17.08 10.22 2.01
N ASP A 101 16.25 9.17 1.91
CA ASP A 101 15.12 9.21 0.99
C ASP A 101 14.09 10.24 1.47
N THR A 102 13.39 10.85 0.52
CA THR A 102 12.34 11.84 0.76
C THR A 102 11.01 11.32 0.25
N LEU A 103 9.95 11.55 1.03
CA LEU A 103 8.58 11.19 0.68
C LEU A 103 7.76 12.45 0.41
N ARG A 104 6.95 12.41 -0.66
CA ARG A 104 5.91 13.40 -0.92
C ARG A 104 4.63 12.71 -1.37
N LEU A 105 3.53 13.05 -0.72
CA LEU A 105 2.19 12.55 -1.00
C LEU A 105 1.33 13.68 -1.56
N GLU A 106 0.56 13.37 -2.61
CA GLU A 106 -0.33 14.34 -3.24
C GLU A 106 -1.69 13.73 -3.53
N VAL A 107 -2.76 14.45 -3.22
CA VAL A 107 -4.11 14.04 -3.63
C VAL A 107 -4.47 14.74 -4.94
N ARG A 108 -4.84 13.95 -5.95
CA ARG A 108 -5.28 14.44 -7.27
C ARG A 108 -6.59 13.80 -7.70
N PRO A 109 -7.38 14.46 -8.55
CA PRO A 109 -8.45 13.78 -9.27
C PRO A 109 -7.92 12.57 -10.02
N ALA A 110 -8.62 11.45 -9.99
CA ALA A 110 -8.26 10.29 -10.81
C ALA A 110 -8.70 10.54 -12.25
N GLN A 111 -7.82 10.25 -13.22
CA GLN A 111 -8.10 10.48 -14.64
C GLN A 111 -8.95 9.36 -15.28
N SER A 112 -9.04 8.20 -14.63
CA SER A 112 -9.84 7.06 -15.08
C SER A 112 -11.21 7.07 -14.41
N PRO A 113 -12.32 6.95 -15.15
CA PRO A 113 -13.67 6.79 -14.58
C PRO A 113 -13.79 5.56 -13.66
N ALA A 114 -12.97 4.54 -13.89
CA ALA A 114 -12.93 3.34 -13.06
C ALA A 114 -12.16 3.58 -11.75
N GLY A 115 -11.30 4.59 -11.70
CA GLY A 115 -10.37 4.88 -10.61
C GLY A 115 -10.96 5.63 -9.41
N GLY A 116 -12.28 5.87 -9.37
CA GLY A 116 -12.90 6.74 -8.38
C GLY A 116 -12.65 8.22 -8.68
N ASP A 117 -13.06 9.11 -7.77
CA ASP A 117 -12.94 10.57 -8.01
C ASP A 117 -11.52 11.09 -7.76
N PHE A 118 -10.81 10.51 -6.80
CA PHE A 118 -9.51 10.99 -6.32
C PHE A 118 -8.54 9.83 -6.07
N GLN A 119 -7.25 10.12 -6.11
CA GLN A 119 -6.16 9.21 -5.82
C GLN A 119 -5.05 9.90 -5.02
N VAL A 120 -4.33 9.12 -4.22
CA VAL A 120 -3.11 9.54 -3.53
C VAL A 120 -1.89 9.11 -4.37
N LEU A 121 -1.17 10.07 -4.91
CA LEU A 121 0.10 9.88 -5.60
C LEU A 121 1.24 9.82 -4.57
N VAL A 122 2.18 8.91 -4.80
CA VAL A 122 3.32 8.66 -3.91
C VAL A 122 4.58 9.01 -4.68
N HIS A 123 5.33 9.99 -4.20
CA HIS A 123 6.62 10.35 -4.77
C HIS A 123 7.73 10.02 -3.79
N VAL A 124 8.76 9.32 -4.29
CA VAL A 124 9.98 9.05 -3.54
C VAL A 124 11.15 9.65 -4.29
N ASN A 125 11.90 10.54 -3.62
CA ASN A 125 12.99 11.30 -4.23
C ASN A 125 12.58 12.04 -5.52
N GLY A 126 11.35 12.55 -5.54
CA GLY A 126 10.77 13.26 -6.68
C GLY A 126 10.22 12.37 -7.80
N ALA A 127 10.52 11.07 -7.81
CA ALA A 127 9.96 10.13 -8.78
C ALA A 127 8.58 9.63 -8.33
N GLU A 128 7.61 9.57 -9.24
CA GLU A 128 6.23 9.14 -8.96
C GLU A 128 6.14 7.61 -9.01
N MET A 129 5.77 7.00 -7.88
CA MET A 129 5.82 5.56 -7.64
C MET A 129 4.52 4.84 -7.97
N THR A 130 3.36 5.52 -7.97
CA THR A 130 2.08 4.84 -8.18
C THR A 130 1.89 4.42 -9.63
N SER A 131 2.22 5.29 -10.58
CA SER A 131 2.21 5.00 -12.01
C SER A 131 3.32 4.04 -12.44
N ALA A 132 4.49 4.13 -11.80
CA ALA A 132 5.60 3.19 -12.00
C ALA A 132 5.32 1.78 -11.44
N GLY A 133 4.43 1.69 -10.45
CA GLY A 133 3.92 0.44 -9.90
C GLY A 133 2.63 0.02 -10.63
N ALA A 134 1.55 -0.18 -9.86
CA ALA A 134 0.28 -0.70 -10.38
C ALA A 134 -0.54 0.26 -11.25
N GLY A 135 -0.10 1.51 -11.42
CA GLY A 135 -0.66 2.46 -12.38
C GLY A 135 -1.54 3.55 -11.77
N LEU A 136 -2.28 3.28 -10.69
CA LEU A 136 -3.23 4.23 -10.08
C LEU A 136 -3.10 4.28 -8.55
N GLY A 137 -2.98 5.48 -7.97
CA GLY A 137 -2.87 5.67 -6.52
C GLY A 137 -4.16 5.31 -5.76
N MET A 138 -4.05 4.89 -4.49
CA MET A 138 -5.20 4.52 -3.63
C MET A 138 -6.19 5.69 -3.40
N ASP A 139 -7.47 5.40 -3.16
CA ASP A 139 -8.44 6.44 -2.78
C ASP A 139 -8.02 7.07 -1.43
N PRO A 140 -8.12 8.40 -1.25
CA PRO A 140 -7.77 9.05 0.02
C PRO A 140 -8.52 8.49 1.23
N TYR A 141 -9.74 8.00 1.07
CA TYR A 141 -10.47 7.36 2.17
C TYR A 141 -9.87 6.03 2.60
N ASP A 142 -9.31 5.26 1.67
CA ASP A 142 -8.71 3.96 1.99
C ASP A 142 -7.35 4.09 2.66
N LEU A 143 -6.66 5.23 2.42
CA LEU A 143 -5.27 5.42 2.82
C LEU A 143 -5.09 6.44 3.95
N LEU A 144 -5.83 7.54 3.94
CA LEU A 144 -5.62 8.69 4.84
C LEU A 144 -6.68 8.80 5.94
N ILE A 145 -7.89 8.30 5.70
CA ILE A 145 -9.06 8.49 6.58
C ILE A 145 -9.49 7.14 7.18
N PRO A 146 -9.94 7.07 8.45
CA PRO A 146 -10.00 8.14 9.46
C PRO A 146 -8.63 8.59 9.97
N THR A 147 -7.65 7.72 9.81
CA THR A 147 -6.29 7.83 10.31
C THR A 147 -5.40 7.27 9.23
N SER A 148 -4.30 7.97 8.93
CA SER A 148 -3.42 7.54 7.85
C SER A 148 -2.84 6.16 8.13
N ARG A 149 -3.13 5.21 7.22
CA ARG A 149 -2.53 3.87 7.24
C ARG A 149 -1.03 3.93 6.99
N LEU A 150 -0.56 5.01 6.35
CA LEU A 150 0.85 5.28 6.11
C LEU A 150 1.60 5.77 7.35
N ALA A 151 0.95 6.09 8.47
CA ALA A 151 1.70 6.40 9.69
C ALA A 151 2.68 5.25 10.00
N ALA A 152 3.85 5.53 10.57
CA ALA A 152 4.77 4.46 10.98
C ALA A 152 4.61 4.20 12.49
N THR A 153 4.05 3.05 12.86
CA THR A 153 3.89 2.61 14.27
C THR A 153 5.05 1.73 14.73
N ASP A 154 5.01 1.30 15.99
CA ASP A 154 5.89 0.30 16.59
C ASP A 154 5.83 -1.07 15.89
N ARG A 155 4.68 -1.44 15.33
CA ARG A 155 4.52 -2.69 14.57
C ARG A 155 4.60 -2.46 13.06
N PRO A 156 5.37 -3.29 12.33
CA PRO A 156 5.36 -3.30 10.87
C PRO A 156 3.97 -3.56 10.30
N ARG A 157 3.65 -2.90 9.19
CA ARG A 157 2.36 -3.07 8.51
C ARG A 157 2.48 -2.97 7.00
N THR A 158 1.77 -3.83 6.29
CA THR A 158 1.64 -3.77 4.84
C THR A 158 0.44 -2.91 4.46
N VAL A 159 0.69 -1.93 3.58
CA VAL A 159 -0.29 -0.93 3.16
C VAL A 159 -0.32 -0.85 1.64
N PRO A 160 -1.49 -0.94 0.99
CA PRO A 160 -1.59 -0.71 -0.43
C PRO A 160 -1.36 0.76 -0.75
N VAL A 161 -0.54 1.05 -1.76
CA VAL A 161 -0.25 2.43 -2.21
C VAL A 161 -0.65 2.68 -3.66
N ALA A 162 -0.72 1.62 -4.47
CA ALA A 162 -1.28 1.69 -5.81
C ALA A 162 -2.11 0.45 -6.15
N ARG A 163 -3.05 0.62 -7.08
CA ARG A 163 -3.91 -0.41 -7.67
C ARG A 163 -3.94 -0.28 -9.19
N CYS A 164 -4.41 -1.34 -9.85
CA CYS A 164 -4.63 -1.35 -11.29
C CYS A 164 -5.53 -0.18 -11.74
N THR A 165 -5.29 0.30 -12.95
CA THR A 165 -6.08 1.36 -13.60
C THR A 165 -7.56 1.01 -13.82
N CYS A 166 -7.93 -0.28 -13.69
CA CYS A 166 -9.32 -0.74 -13.63
C CYS A 166 -10.03 -0.32 -12.32
N GLY A 167 -9.30 0.26 -11.36
CA GLY A 167 -9.83 0.80 -10.12
C GLY A 167 -10.08 -0.22 -9.02
N VAL A 168 -9.95 -1.51 -9.31
CA VAL A 168 -10.12 -2.60 -8.34
C VAL A 168 -8.77 -3.02 -7.81
N TYR A 169 -8.62 -2.99 -6.49
CA TYR A 169 -7.45 -3.57 -5.82
C TYR A 169 -7.44 -5.10 -5.99
N GLY A 170 -6.31 -5.65 -6.42
CA GLY A 170 -6.11 -7.10 -6.60
C GLY A 170 -6.02 -7.57 -8.05
N CYS A 171 -6.53 -6.80 -9.03
CA CYS A 171 -6.23 -7.03 -10.45
C CYS A 171 -4.76 -6.71 -10.79
N GLY A 172 -4.22 -5.76 -10.05
CA GLY A 172 -2.83 -5.31 -10.01
C GLY A 172 -2.67 -4.42 -8.79
N SER A 173 -1.52 -4.49 -8.11
CA SER A 173 -1.31 -3.72 -6.87
C SER A 173 0.16 -3.53 -6.53
N THR A 174 0.44 -2.40 -5.90
CA THR A 174 1.72 -2.09 -5.25
C THR A 174 1.45 -1.88 -3.77
N ASP A 175 2.09 -2.70 -2.94
CA ASP A 175 2.00 -2.60 -1.49
C ASP A 175 3.37 -2.22 -0.90
N VAL A 176 3.35 -1.54 0.24
CA VAL A 176 4.55 -1.22 1.02
C VAL A 176 4.43 -1.78 2.43
N THR A 177 5.47 -2.46 2.89
CA THR A 177 5.63 -2.78 4.31
C THR A 177 6.37 -1.65 4.98
N ILE A 178 5.71 -0.98 5.91
CA ILE A 178 6.21 0.17 6.66
C ILE A 178 6.70 -0.34 8.01
N SER A 179 7.95 -0.07 8.35
CA SER A 179 8.51 -0.36 9.68
C SER A 179 9.20 0.88 10.24
N ARG A 180 9.12 1.07 11.56
CA ARG A 180 9.84 2.13 12.27
C ARG A 180 11.00 1.52 13.04
N ASP A 181 12.18 2.11 12.88
CA ASP A 181 13.37 1.84 13.67
C ASP A 181 13.90 3.16 14.23
N GLY A 182 13.47 3.51 15.44
CA GLY A 182 13.86 4.75 16.12
C GLY A 182 13.58 6.01 15.28
N ASP A 183 14.67 6.63 14.82
CA ASP A 183 14.68 7.85 14.01
C ASP A 183 14.51 7.60 12.49
N ARG A 184 14.24 6.36 12.07
CA ARG A 184 14.08 5.97 10.66
C ARG A 184 12.76 5.24 10.42
N VAL A 185 12.25 5.43 9.21
CA VAL A 185 11.11 4.67 8.67
C VAL A 185 11.57 3.99 7.41
N HIS A 186 11.34 2.68 7.31
CA HIS A 186 11.72 1.87 6.17
C HIS A 186 10.49 1.40 5.43
N TRP A 187 10.53 1.49 4.10
CA TRP A 187 9.56 0.87 3.23
C TRP A 187 10.20 -0.24 2.41
N GLU A 188 9.53 -1.39 2.40
CA GLU A 188 9.82 -2.50 1.51
C GLU A 188 8.65 -2.66 0.53
N TRP A 189 8.93 -2.60 -0.75
CA TRP A 189 7.92 -2.76 -1.81
C TRP A 189 7.56 -4.23 -2.01
N SER A 190 6.33 -4.51 -2.39
CA SER A 190 5.89 -5.84 -2.79
C SER A 190 4.84 -5.77 -3.89
N LYS A 191 4.67 -6.90 -4.59
CA LYS A 191 3.83 -7.08 -5.79
C LYS A 191 4.40 -6.33 -7.01
N GLU A 192 3.69 -5.35 -7.56
CA GLU A 192 4.21 -4.54 -8.67
C GLU A 192 5.16 -3.48 -8.12
N VAL A 193 6.44 -3.85 -8.04
CA VAL A 193 7.50 -3.08 -7.38
C VAL A 193 7.95 -1.92 -8.29
N PRO A 194 7.76 -0.64 -7.90
CA PRO A 194 8.12 0.51 -8.73
C PRO A 194 9.63 0.81 -8.74
N MET A 195 10.36 0.31 -7.74
CA MET A 195 11.81 0.42 -7.67
C MET A 195 12.42 -0.78 -6.94
N HIS A 196 13.55 -1.26 -7.45
CA HIS A 196 14.19 -2.49 -6.96
C HIS A 196 15.09 -2.28 -5.73
N ARG A 197 14.79 -1.29 -4.90
CA ARG A 197 15.44 -1.08 -3.60
C ARG A 197 14.43 -0.67 -2.55
N ALA A 198 14.69 -1.08 -1.31
CA ALA A 198 14.02 -0.50 -0.14
C ALA A 198 14.40 0.97 0.02
N VAL A 199 13.50 1.74 0.61
CA VAL A 199 13.72 3.17 0.88
C VAL A 199 13.66 3.45 2.36
N THR A 200 14.49 4.40 2.81
CA THR A 200 14.61 4.76 4.22
C THR A 200 14.55 6.26 4.40
N PHE A 201 13.58 6.70 5.19
CA PHE A 201 13.31 8.11 5.47
C PHE A 201 13.78 8.46 6.88
N ALA A 202 14.20 9.72 7.08
CA ALA A 202 14.26 10.29 8.42
C ALA A 202 12.83 10.36 8.99
N ALA A 203 12.62 9.78 10.18
CA ALA A 203 11.28 9.63 10.77
C ALA A 203 10.58 10.98 10.96
N ALA A 204 11.31 12.03 11.36
CA ALA A 204 10.75 13.36 11.52
C ALA A 204 10.18 13.95 10.20
N GLY A 205 10.90 13.77 9.09
CA GLY A 205 10.45 14.23 7.77
C GLY A 205 9.26 13.42 7.26
N TYR A 206 9.31 12.09 7.46
CA TYR A 206 8.22 11.19 7.15
C TYR A 206 6.94 11.56 7.91
N ASP A 207 7.02 11.70 9.23
CA ASP A 207 5.89 12.00 10.11
C ASP A 207 5.29 13.38 9.79
N ALA A 208 6.14 14.37 9.48
CA ALA A 208 5.68 15.68 9.05
C ALA A 208 4.89 15.61 7.73
N GLU A 209 5.33 14.81 6.76
CA GLU A 209 4.62 14.65 5.49
C GLU A 209 3.29 13.90 5.67
N ILE A 210 3.25 12.85 6.48
CA ILE A 210 2.01 12.13 6.80
C ILE A 210 1.02 13.07 7.50
N ALA A 211 1.48 13.87 8.48
CA ALA A 211 0.64 14.84 9.17
C ALA A 211 0.12 15.93 8.21
N ARG A 212 0.99 16.43 7.32
CA ARG A 212 0.64 17.45 6.34
C ARG A 212 -0.45 16.97 5.38
N VAL A 213 -0.29 15.79 4.77
CA VAL A 213 -1.29 15.28 3.82
C VAL A 213 -2.60 14.89 4.53
N ALA A 214 -2.53 14.40 5.77
CA ALA A 214 -3.73 14.08 6.53
C ALA A 214 -4.54 15.32 6.94
N ALA A 215 -3.88 16.48 7.08
CA ALA A 215 -4.52 17.76 7.36
C ALA A 215 -4.96 18.53 6.09
N ASP A 216 -4.57 18.07 4.91
CA ASP A 216 -4.94 18.69 3.64
C ASP A 216 -6.32 18.20 3.20
N HIS A 217 -7.31 19.08 3.36
CA HIS A 217 -8.70 18.86 2.95
C HIS A 217 -9.09 19.75 1.77
N SER A 218 -8.12 20.42 1.13
CA SER A 218 -8.40 21.41 0.06
C SER A 218 -8.95 20.78 -1.23
N TRP A 219 -8.75 19.47 -1.40
CA TRP A 219 -9.25 18.68 -2.52
C TRP A 219 -10.70 18.18 -2.33
N GLU A 220 -11.25 18.29 -1.11
CA GLU A 220 -12.54 17.68 -0.79
C GLU A 220 -13.71 18.42 -1.45
N THR A 221 -14.54 17.68 -2.19
CA THR A 221 -15.89 18.12 -2.54
C THR A 221 -16.81 18.05 -1.31
N PRO A 222 -18.00 18.67 -1.31
CA PRO A 222 -18.95 18.55 -0.19
C PRO A 222 -19.30 17.10 0.18
N ALA A 223 -19.41 16.21 -0.81
CA ALA A 223 -19.60 14.78 -0.59
C ALA A 223 -18.38 14.13 0.11
N ARG A 224 -17.16 14.54 -0.28
CA ARG A 224 -15.92 14.06 0.35
C ARG A 224 -15.71 14.60 1.77
N THR A 225 -16.10 15.85 2.03
CA THR A 225 -16.12 16.39 3.40
C THR A 225 -17.11 15.63 4.27
N THR A 226 -18.32 15.35 3.77
CA THR A 226 -19.33 14.58 4.50
C THR A 226 -18.78 13.21 4.87
N GLY A 227 -18.22 12.48 3.91
CA GLY A 227 -17.72 11.13 4.17
C GLY A 227 -16.51 11.09 5.08
N ARG A 228 -15.57 12.05 4.98
CA ARG A 228 -14.50 12.18 5.98
C ARG A 228 -15.09 12.38 7.38
N LEU A 229 -16.03 13.31 7.56
CA LEU A 229 -16.64 13.58 8.87
C LEU A 229 -17.40 12.38 9.43
N VAL A 230 -18.08 11.61 8.58
CA VAL A 230 -18.75 10.35 8.99
C VAL A 230 -17.73 9.31 9.40
N LEU A 231 -16.70 9.07 8.57
CA LEU A 231 -15.67 8.09 8.84
C LEU A 231 -14.85 8.46 10.08
N THR A 232 -14.57 9.74 10.36
CA THR A 232 -13.85 10.13 11.58
C THR A 232 -14.77 10.17 12.81
N GLY A 233 -16.03 10.57 12.65
CA GLY A 233 -16.97 10.79 13.76
C GLY A 233 -17.71 9.54 14.24
N VAL A 234 -17.66 8.43 13.51
CA VAL A 234 -18.35 7.19 13.91
C VAL A 234 -17.65 6.49 15.08
N ASP A 235 -18.45 6.04 16.06
CA ASP A 235 -17.98 5.21 17.18
C ASP A 235 -17.72 3.76 16.70
N ARG A 236 -16.48 3.53 16.27
CA ARG A 236 -16.03 2.22 15.73
C ARG A 236 -16.12 1.11 16.75
N ASP A 237 -15.73 1.35 18.00
CA ASP A 237 -15.76 0.33 19.05
C ASP A 237 -17.19 -0.14 19.30
N ARG A 238 -18.15 0.78 19.23
CA ARG A 238 -19.57 0.43 19.33
C ARG A 238 -20.07 -0.37 18.13
N LEU A 239 -19.68 -0.01 16.91
CA LEU A 239 -20.03 -0.80 15.73
C LEU A 239 -19.43 -2.22 15.84
N LEU A 240 -18.16 -2.33 16.25
CA LEU A 240 -17.48 -3.60 16.44
C LEU A 240 -18.15 -4.49 17.49
N ARG A 241 -18.71 -3.93 18.57
CA ARG A 241 -19.53 -4.69 19.55
C ARG A 241 -20.77 -5.36 18.93
N HIS A 242 -21.18 -4.92 17.74
CA HIS A 242 -22.27 -5.51 16.96
C HIS A 242 -21.78 -6.29 15.72
N GLY A 243 -20.47 -6.56 15.61
CA GLY A 243 -19.86 -7.21 14.43
C GLY A 243 -19.73 -6.30 13.21
N LEU A 244 -20.05 -5.00 13.34
CA LEU A 244 -20.09 -4.06 12.23
C LEU A 244 -18.76 -3.32 12.07
N ARG A 245 -18.36 -3.09 10.83
CA ARG A 245 -17.19 -2.27 10.46
C ARG A 245 -17.57 -1.29 9.35
N PRO A 246 -17.19 -0.01 9.46
CA PRO A 246 -17.26 0.90 8.32
C PRO A 246 -16.48 0.32 7.14
N ASP A 247 -17.12 0.30 5.97
CA ASP A 247 -16.54 -0.18 4.72
C ASP A 247 -16.26 1.03 3.82
N TRP A 248 -17.27 1.53 3.12
CA TRP A 248 -17.17 2.73 2.28
C TRP A 248 -18.36 3.67 2.50
N VAL A 249 -18.19 4.91 2.04
CA VAL A 249 -19.25 5.93 2.01
C VAL A 249 -19.26 6.62 0.66
N ALA A 250 -20.45 6.92 0.14
CA ALA A 250 -20.60 7.56 -1.15
C ALA A 250 -21.85 8.44 -1.21
N HIS A 251 -21.83 9.42 -2.08
CA HIS A 251 -23.02 10.15 -2.48
C HIS A 251 -23.63 9.47 -3.70
N ASP A 252 -24.83 8.93 -3.56
CA ASP A 252 -25.64 8.44 -4.66
C ASP A 252 -26.42 9.60 -5.28
N TYR A 253 -25.87 10.18 -6.35
CA TYR A 253 -26.46 11.31 -7.06
C TYR A 253 -27.80 10.99 -7.74
N ARG A 254 -28.12 9.70 -7.96
CA ARG A 254 -29.40 9.33 -8.61
C ARG A 254 -30.57 9.47 -7.65
N ASP A 255 -30.37 9.07 -6.40
CA ASP A 255 -31.39 9.10 -5.36
C ASP A 255 -31.25 10.31 -4.40
N ASP A 256 -30.26 11.19 -4.62
CA ASP A 256 -29.89 12.30 -3.72
C ASP A 256 -29.71 11.82 -2.26
N THR A 257 -28.98 10.72 -2.10
CA THR A 257 -28.73 10.12 -0.78
C THR A 257 -27.25 9.92 -0.51
N PHE A 258 -26.85 10.19 0.73
CA PHE A 258 -25.55 9.78 1.24
C PHE A 258 -25.65 8.39 1.83
N ARG A 259 -24.90 7.45 1.26
CA ARG A 259 -24.90 6.03 1.62
C ARG A 259 -23.67 5.71 2.45
N VAL A 260 -23.90 5.04 3.58
CA VAL A 260 -22.86 4.38 4.37
C VAL A 260 -23.01 2.88 4.20
N ALA A 261 -21.94 2.21 3.77
CA ALA A 261 -21.83 0.77 3.78
C ALA A 261 -21.05 0.30 5.02
N LEU A 262 -21.56 -0.74 5.67
CA LEU A 262 -20.92 -1.42 6.78
C LEU A 262 -20.79 -2.92 6.44
N GLY A 263 -19.62 -3.50 6.69
CA GLY A 263 -19.46 -4.96 6.70
C GLY A 263 -19.92 -5.56 8.02
N LEU A 264 -20.54 -6.75 7.98
CA LEU A 264 -20.88 -7.56 9.15
C LEU A 264 -20.27 -8.96 9.00
N ASP A 265 -19.20 -9.23 9.76
CA ASP A 265 -18.50 -10.52 9.86
C ASP A 265 -18.23 -11.21 8.49
N ASP A 266 -17.98 -10.43 7.43
CA ASP A 266 -17.82 -10.85 6.02
C ASP A 266 -19.01 -11.63 5.41
N ASP A 267 -20.12 -11.69 6.13
CA ASP A 267 -21.35 -12.39 5.74
C ASP A 267 -22.34 -11.46 5.05
N TYR A 268 -22.38 -10.20 5.47
CA TYR A 268 -23.32 -9.20 4.99
C TYR A 268 -22.67 -7.84 4.75
N GLN A 269 -23.24 -7.11 3.80
CA GLN A 269 -23.05 -5.67 3.64
C GLN A 269 -24.35 -4.95 4.00
N ILE A 270 -24.27 -3.95 4.87
CA ILE A 270 -25.40 -3.19 5.39
C ILE A 270 -25.32 -1.76 4.86
N PHE A 271 -26.39 -1.25 4.26
CA PHE A 271 -26.45 0.10 3.72
C PHE A 271 -27.41 0.97 4.50
N ILE A 272 -26.96 2.17 4.85
CA ILE A 272 -27.75 3.20 5.52
C ILE A 272 -27.77 4.42 4.61
N ASP A 273 -28.95 4.73 4.08
CA ASP A 273 -29.15 5.83 3.14
C ASP A 273 -29.77 7.03 3.87
N THR A 274 -29.08 8.16 3.80
CA THR A 274 -29.51 9.42 4.41
C THR A 274 -29.76 10.45 3.29
N PRO A 275 -31.00 10.94 3.11
CA PRO A 275 -31.30 11.94 2.08
C PRO A 275 -30.43 13.18 2.22
N VAL A 276 -29.89 13.76 1.15
CA VAL A 276 -29.04 14.97 1.28
C VAL A 276 -29.90 16.19 1.55
N ARG A 277 -30.96 16.41 0.75
CA ARG A 277 -31.96 17.49 0.94
C ARG A 277 -31.34 18.89 1.06
N GLY A 278 -30.27 19.16 0.31
CA GLY A 278 -29.58 20.46 0.33
C GLY A 278 -28.83 20.78 1.63
N ARG A 279 -28.64 19.79 2.52
CA ARG A 279 -27.90 19.97 3.77
C ARG A 279 -26.41 20.13 3.54
N GLY A 280 -25.78 20.94 4.38
CA GLY A 280 -24.32 21.08 4.39
C GLY A 280 -23.61 19.81 4.89
N PRO A 281 -22.32 19.61 4.55
CA PRO A 281 -21.58 18.41 4.91
C PRO A 281 -21.58 18.07 6.40
N GLU A 282 -21.42 19.07 7.27
CA GLU A 282 -21.35 18.91 8.73
C GLU A 282 -22.70 18.49 9.32
N GLU A 283 -23.79 19.04 8.80
CA GLU A 283 -25.14 18.69 9.24
C GLU A 283 -25.47 17.25 8.85
N LEU A 284 -25.21 16.90 7.59
CA LEU A 284 -25.44 15.56 7.07
C LEU A 284 -24.60 14.52 7.80
N ALA A 285 -23.31 14.78 8.01
CA ALA A 285 -22.43 13.88 8.75
C ALA A 285 -22.90 13.68 10.20
N ARG A 286 -23.34 14.75 10.89
CA ARG A 286 -23.87 14.66 12.25
C ARG A 286 -25.12 13.78 12.33
N GLU A 287 -26.03 13.89 11.36
CA GLU A 287 -27.22 13.03 11.28
C GLU A 287 -26.86 11.56 11.05
N VAL A 288 -25.93 11.30 10.13
CA VAL A 288 -25.45 9.94 9.86
C VAL A 288 -24.81 9.34 11.11
N CYS A 289 -23.90 10.07 11.77
CA CYS A 289 -23.28 9.62 13.03
C CYS A 289 -24.32 9.42 14.14
N ALA A 290 -25.30 10.32 14.29
CA ALA A 290 -26.38 10.17 15.27
C ALA A 290 -27.25 8.94 14.99
N THR A 291 -27.47 8.60 13.71
CA THR A 291 -28.17 7.39 13.30
C THR A 291 -27.36 6.15 13.68
N LEU A 292 -26.08 6.11 13.34
CA LEU A 292 -25.16 5.01 13.68
C LEU A 292 -24.95 4.84 15.19
N ALA A 293 -25.12 5.91 15.97
CA ALA A 293 -25.09 5.87 17.43
C ALA A 293 -26.39 5.31 18.06
N ARG A 294 -27.39 4.90 17.27
CA ARG A 294 -28.57 4.16 17.78
C ARG A 294 -28.31 2.65 17.69
N PRO A 295 -28.97 1.81 18.50
CA PRO A 295 -28.91 0.36 18.32
C PRO A 295 -29.28 -0.06 16.88
N PRO A 296 -28.58 -1.03 16.26
CA PRO A 296 -28.81 -1.42 14.86
C PRO A 296 -30.26 -1.76 14.51
N ALA A 297 -30.99 -2.38 15.45
CA ALA A 297 -32.40 -2.71 15.29
C ALA A 297 -33.33 -1.49 15.10
N LYS A 298 -32.86 -0.27 15.38
CA LYS A 298 -33.61 0.99 15.18
C LYS A 298 -33.30 1.67 13.85
N TRP A 299 -32.32 1.17 13.08
CA TRP A 299 -31.97 1.77 11.79
C TRP A 299 -32.99 1.44 10.71
N ARG A 300 -33.13 2.38 9.77
CA ARG A 300 -33.70 2.10 8.47
C ARG A 300 -32.55 1.77 7.54
N ALA A 301 -32.28 0.47 7.38
CA ALA A 301 -31.14 -0.03 6.63
C ALA A 301 -31.60 -1.01 5.55
N THR A 302 -30.76 -1.21 4.54
CA THR A 302 -30.86 -2.36 3.65
C THR A 302 -29.68 -3.30 3.85
N TRP A 303 -29.81 -4.56 3.46
CA TRP A 303 -28.76 -5.56 3.64
C TRP A 303 -28.60 -6.42 2.41
N HIS A 304 -27.36 -6.80 2.11
CA HIS A 304 -26.99 -7.75 1.07
C HIS A 304 -26.18 -8.87 1.71
N ALA A 305 -26.59 -10.13 1.49
CA ALA A 305 -25.79 -11.28 1.90
C ALA A 305 -24.66 -11.49 0.89
N ILE A 306 -23.42 -11.50 1.37
CA ILE A 306 -22.23 -11.76 0.56
C ILE A 306 -22.15 -13.25 0.24
N LYS A 307 -22.51 -14.10 1.21
CA LYS A 307 -22.50 -15.56 1.05
C LYS A 307 -23.84 -16.05 0.46
N PRO A 308 -23.82 -16.83 -0.64
CA PRO A 308 -25.05 -17.35 -1.26
C PRO A 308 -25.91 -18.23 -0.36
N THR A 309 -25.31 -18.85 0.66
CA THR A 309 -26.00 -19.71 1.64
C THR A 309 -26.88 -18.94 2.61
N LEU A 310 -26.71 -17.62 2.71
CA LEU A 310 -27.47 -16.76 3.61
C LEU A 310 -28.62 -16.11 2.86
N THR A 311 -29.85 -16.51 3.18
CA THR A 311 -31.07 -16.03 2.51
C THR A 311 -31.92 -15.10 3.37
N GLY A 312 -31.66 -15.06 4.68
CA GLY A 312 -32.38 -14.25 5.66
C GLY A 312 -31.60 -13.02 6.15
N PRO A 313 -32.29 -12.07 6.80
CA PRO A 313 -31.64 -10.90 7.37
C PRO A 313 -30.66 -11.30 8.48
N PRO A 314 -29.62 -10.48 8.74
CA PRO A 314 -28.71 -10.72 9.84
C PRO A 314 -29.44 -10.62 11.19
N LYS A 315 -28.93 -11.30 12.22
CA LYS A 315 -29.58 -11.38 13.54
C LYS A 315 -29.80 -10.03 14.22
N ILE A 316 -28.96 -9.05 13.92
CA ILE A 316 -29.06 -7.68 14.46
C ILE A 316 -30.12 -6.82 13.76
N ALA A 317 -30.73 -7.33 12.69
CA ALA A 317 -31.66 -6.58 11.86
C ALA A 317 -32.92 -6.16 12.61
N GLY A 318 -33.30 -4.90 12.43
CA GLY A 318 -34.54 -4.35 12.93
C GLY A 318 -35.73 -4.62 12.01
N ARG A 319 -36.95 -4.36 12.50
CA ARG A 319 -38.19 -4.46 11.70
C ARG A 319 -38.19 -3.57 10.44
N SER A 320 -37.40 -2.49 10.45
CA SER A 320 -37.29 -1.54 9.34
C SER A 320 -36.24 -1.94 8.30
N TRP A 321 -35.50 -3.03 8.53
CA TRP A 321 -34.48 -3.50 7.59
C TRP A 321 -35.13 -4.19 6.38
N ARG A 322 -34.55 -4.04 5.20
CA ARG A 322 -35.04 -4.64 3.95
C ARG A 322 -33.88 -5.27 3.16
N PRO A 323 -34.10 -6.32 2.36
CA PRO A 323 -33.09 -6.79 1.42
C PRO A 323 -32.72 -5.68 0.44
N PHE A 324 -31.44 -5.48 0.19
CA PHE A 324 -30.93 -4.60 -0.86
C PHE A 324 -31.29 -5.19 -2.22
N ARG A 325 -31.72 -4.33 -3.14
CA ARG A 325 -32.04 -4.72 -4.51
C ARG A 325 -31.20 -3.86 -5.45
N TYR A 326 -30.35 -4.51 -6.23
CA TYR A 326 -29.65 -3.87 -7.34
C TYR A 326 -30.71 -3.29 -8.28
N ARG A 327 -30.66 -1.98 -8.50
CA ARG A 327 -31.51 -1.25 -9.45
C ARG A 327 -30.71 -0.93 -10.70
#